data_AF-A0A016S2K6-F1
#
_entry.id   AF-A0A016S2K6-F1
#
_cell.length_a   1.000
_cell.length_b   1.000
_cell.length_c   1.000
_cell.angle_alpha   90.00
_cell.angle_beta   90.00
_cell.angle_gamma   90.00
#
_symmetry.space_group_name_H-M   'P 1'
#
loop_
_entity.id
_entity.type
_entity.pdbx_description
1 polymer ?
#
loop_
_entity_poly.entity_id
_entity_poly.type
_entity_poly.pdbx_seq_one_letter_code
_entity_poly.pdbx_strand_id
1 'polypeptide(L)'
;MVHKICVIGAGIIRVSTAVALQQNIPEAKVVIVAADFSPNLTSDIAAGLIEPYLCGKDEQSVSRWCRQTMEHIRQYMKEVPNGGAQEMSGYRFSQDPNIPPWISLLDNVHILSPEEIKRKHPYPQNSDLVSSAQRFIYNLQSIYST
;
A
#
# COMPACT_ATOMS: atom_id res chain seq x y z
N MET A 1 35.39 4.43 5.25
CA MET A 1 35.49 4.02 3.81
C MET A 1 34.22 4.46 3.12
N VAL A 2 34.26 4.89 1.86
CA VAL A 2 33.04 5.24 1.12
C VAL A 2 32.42 3.96 0.56
N HIS A 3 31.20 3.63 0.96
CA HIS A 3 30.45 2.49 0.42
C HIS A 3 29.86 2.86 -0.94
N LYS A 4 30.26 2.17 -2.01
CA LYS A 4 29.63 2.32 -3.33
C LYS A 4 28.58 1.22 -3.49
N ILE A 5 27.30 1.58 -3.55
CA ILE A 5 26.18 0.64 -3.57
C ILE A 5 25.40 0.83 -4.86
N CYS A 6 25.22 -0.25 -5.61
CA CYS A 6 24.40 -0.27 -6.81
C CYS A 6 23.07 -0.99 -6.51
N VAL A 7 21.96 -0.31 -6.76
CA VAL A 7 20.60 -0.86 -6.65
C VAL A 7 20.08 -1.15 -8.06
N ILE A 8 19.69 -2.40 -8.31
CA ILE A 8 19.21 -2.84 -9.62
C ILE A 8 17.68 -2.75 -9.70
N GLY A 9 17.20 -1.94 -10.66
CA GLY A 9 15.78 -1.65 -10.93
C GLY A 9 15.31 -0.32 -10.33
N ALA A 10 14.29 0.29 -10.95
CA ALA A 10 13.75 1.60 -10.57
C ALA A 10 12.29 1.56 -10.05
N GLY A 11 11.75 0.37 -9.79
CA GLY A 11 10.41 0.22 -9.18
C GLY A 11 10.37 0.66 -7.71
N ILE A 12 9.14 0.78 -7.17
CA ILE A 12 8.89 1.29 -5.81
C ILE A 12 9.73 0.63 -4.71
N ILE A 13 9.98 -0.68 -4.79
CA ILE A 13 10.81 -1.40 -3.82
C ILE A 13 12.28 -0.95 -3.90
N ARG A 14 12.78 -0.71 -5.11
CA ARG A 14 14.19 -0.36 -5.33
C ARG A 14 14.48 1.10 -5.01
N VAL A 15 13.60 2.01 -5.43
CA VAL A 15 13.73 3.44 -5.11
C VAL A 15 13.63 3.65 -3.59
N SER A 16 12.64 3.05 -2.92
CA SER A 16 12.53 3.14 -1.46
C SER A 16 13.75 2.54 -0.74
N THR A 17 14.30 1.43 -1.24
CA THR A 17 15.56 0.86 -0.71
C THR A 17 16.73 1.82 -0.89
N ALA A 18 16.88 2.45 -2.07
CA ALA A 18 17.95 3.41 -2.33
C ALA A 18 17.88 4.62 -1.41
N VAL A 19 16.67 5.15 -1.18
CA VAL A 19 16.41 6.22 -0.21
C VAL A 19 16.79 5.78 1.21
N ALA A 20 16.33 4.60 1.64
CA ALA A 20 16.64 4.08 2.97
C ALA A 20 18.15 3.89 3.17
N LEU A 21 18.87 3.38 2.16
CA LEU A 21 20.33 3.27 2.21
C LEU A 21 21.01 4.64 2.35
N GLN A 22 20.58 5.62 1.56
CA GLN A 22 21.16 6.96 1.61
C GLN A 22 20.91 7.67 2.96
N GLN A 23 19.74 7.43 3.57
CA GLN A 23 19.37 7.98 4.88
C GLN A 23 20.11 7.32 6.05
N ASN A 24 20.31 6.00 5.99
CA ASN A 24 20.90 5.23 7.10
C ASN A 24 22.41 5.08 7.00
N ILE A 25 23.00 5.33 5.82
CA ILE A 25 24.44 5.27 5.57
C ILE A 25 24.86 6.57 4.85
N PRO A 26 25.05 7.68 5.59
CA PRO A 26 25.27 9.00 4.97
C PRO A 26 26.47 9.07 4.01
N GLU A 27 27.53 8.31 4.29
CA GLU A 27 28.72 8.21 3.44
C GLU A 27 28.58 7.27 2.24
N ALA A 28 27.45 6.56 2.10
CA ALA A 28 27.22 5.72 0.95
C ALA A 28 26.98 6.56 -0.32
N LYS A 29 27.60 6.12 -1.42
CA LYS A 29 27.29 6.55 -2.78
C LYS A 29 26.35 5.52 -3.39
N VAL A 30 25.06 5.81 -3.38
CA VAL A 30 24.03 4.94 -3.93
C VAL A 30 23.76 5.31 -5.39
N VAL A 31 23.77 4.33 -6.28
CA VAL A 31 23.37 4.49 -7.69
C VAL A 31 22.26 3.50 -8.03
N ILE A 32 21.28 3.95 -8.78
CA ILE A 32 20.23 3.09 -9.33
C ILE A 32 20.56 2.80 -10.79
N VAL A 33 20.56 1.52 -11.17
CA VAL A 33 20.72 1.07 -12.56
C VAL A 33 19.49 0.26 -12.93
N ALA A 34 18.79 0.65 -13.99
CA ALA A 34 17.57 0.00 -14.44
C ALA A 34 17.47 0.05 -15.96
N ALA A 35 16.79 -0.95 -16.54
CA ALA A 35 16.45 -0.96 -17.96
C ALA A 35 15.36 0.09 -18.26
N ASP A 36 14.37 0.19 -17.37
CA ASP A 36 13.26 1.12 -17.45
C ASP A 36 13.15 1.96 -16.19
N PHE A 37 12.54 3.12 -16.33
CA PHE A 37 12.13 4.01 -15.26
C PHE A 37 10.64 4.32 -15.42
N SER A 38 10.05 5.00 -14.42
CA SER A 38 8.66 5.48 -14.55
C SER A 38 8.50 6.31 -15.84
N PRO A 39 7.38 6.16 -16.56
CA PRO A 39 6.13 5.50 -16.17
C PRO A 39 5.98 4.04 -16.67
N ASN A 40 7.07 3.35 -17.03
CA ASN A 40 7.02 2.02 -17.67
C ASN A 40 7.38 0.86 -16.72
N LEU A 41 6.97 0.94 -15.45
CA LEU A 41 7.26 -0.06 -14.43
C LEU A 41 5.98 -0.74 -13.95
N THR A 42 6.11 -1.96 -13.41
CA THR A 42 4.98 -2.64 -12.74
C THR A 42 4.37 -1.79 -11.61
N SER A 43 5.19 -0.96 -10.94
CA SER A 43 4.69 -0.04 -9.92
C SER A 43 3.87 1.12 -10.47
N ASP A 44 4.07 1.52 -11.73
CA ASP A 44 3.31 2.63 -12.34
C ASP A 44 1.89 2.22 -12.74
N ILE A 45 1.67 0.90 -12.95
CA ILE A 45 0.36 0.32 -13.28
C ILE A 45 -0.33 -0.31 -12.05
N ALA A 46 0.24 -0.17 -10.86
CA ALA A 46 -0.35 -0.68 -9.63
C ALA A 46 -1.62 0.13 -9.28
N ALA A 47 -2.62 -0.53 -8.69
CA ALA A 47 -3.87 0.13 -8.27
C ALA A 47 -3.69 1.15 -7.13
N GLY A 48 -2.55 1.14 -6.44
CA GLY A 48 -2.22 2.11 -5.39
C GLY A 48 -2.88 1.88 -4.03
N LEU A 49 -3.61 0.76 -3.84
CA LEU A 49 -4.22 0.38 -2.57
C LEU A 49 -3.26 -0.48 -1.72
N ILE A 50 -3.24 -0.22 -0.40
CA ILE A 50 -2.51 -1.06 0.54
C ILE A 50 -3.46 -2.11 1.13
N GLU A 51 -3.27 -3.35 0.69
CA GLU A 51 -3.95 -4.51 1.24
C GLU A 51 -2.94 -5.65 1.44
N PRO A 52 -2.68 -6.08 2.68
CA PRO A 52 -1.73 -7.15 2.94
C PRO A 52 -2.24 -8.52 2.48
N TYR A 53 -1.36 -9.29 1.86
CA TYR A 53 -1.60 -10.69 1.52
C TYR A 53 -0.45 -11.55 2.04
N LEU A 54 -0.76 -12.80 2.43
CA LEU A 54 0.26 -13.76 2.81
C LEU A 54 0.97 -14.30 1.57
N CYS A 55 2.20 -13.84 1.32
CA CYS A 55 3.03 -14.24 0.19
C CYS A 55 4.21 -15.11 0.64
N GLY A 56 3.94 -16.28 1.24
CA GLY A 56 4.98 -17.20 1.72
C GLY A 56 5.84 -16.66 2.88
N LYS A 57 5.38 -15.60 3.55
CA LYS A 57 5.95 -15.02 4.77
C LYS A 57 4.99 -15.22 5.93
N ASP A 58 5.52 -15.17 7.14
CA ASP A 58 4.68 -15.19 8.33
C ASP A 58 3.86 -13.89 8.45
N GLU A 59 2.68 -14.02 9.03
CA GLU A 59 1.71 -12.93 9.18
C GLU A 59 2.27 -11.75 9.99
N GLN A 60 3.15 -12.01 10.96
CA GLN A 60 3.70 -10.99 11.83
C GLN A 60 4.65 -10.06 11.06
N SER A 61 5.50 -10.64 10.22
CA SER A 61 6.41 -9.88 9.34
C SER A 61 5.65 -8.99 8.37
N VAL A 62 4.65 -9.55 7.67
CA VAL A 62 3.83 -8.80 6.71
C VAL A 62 3.08 -7.67 7.41
N SER A 63 2.48 -7.95 8.57
CA SER A 63 1.75 -6.96 9.37
C SER A 63 2.65 -5.82 9.85
N ARG A 64 3.87 -6.16 10.32
CA ARG A 64 4.86 -5.16 10.73
C ARG A 64 5.28 -4.26 9.58
N TRP A 65 5.62 -4.81 8.42
CA TRP A 65 6.04 -4.01 7.27
C TRP A 65 4.91 -3.14 6.73
N CYS A 66 3.68 -3.66 6.70
CA CYS A 66 2.52 -2.86 6.30
C CYS A 66 2.33 -1.69 7.25
N ARG A 67 2.34 -1.92 8.58
CA ARG A 67 2.21 -0.84 9.57
C ARG A 67 3.28 0.24 9.40
N GLN A 68 4.55 -0.16 9.28
CA GLN A 68 5.66 0.79 9.07
C GLN A 68 5.51 1.57 7.76
N THR A 69 5.05 0.93 6.70
CA THR A 69 4.80 1.58 5.41
C THR A 69 3.68 2.63 5.52
N MET A 70 2.57 2.27 6.16
CA MET A 70 1.43 3.17 6.38
C MET A 70 1.82 4.40 7.22
N GLU A 71 2.59 4.18 8.30
CA GLU A 71 3.14 5.25 9.15
C GLU A 71 4.05 6.18 8.36
N HIS A 72 4.96 5.63 7.55
CA HIS A 72 5.84 6.42 6.70
C HIS A 72 5.07 7.25 5.68
N ILE A 73 4.08 6.68 4.99
CA ILE A 73 3.26 7.42 4.02
C ILE A 73 2.46 8.53 4.70
N ARG A 74 1.93 8.31 5.92
CA ARG A 74 1.27 9.38 6.69
C ARG A 74 2.19 10.53 7.03
N GLN A 75 3.44 10.24 7.37
CA GLN A 75 4.43 11.27 7.61
C GLN A 75 4.77 12.01 6.32
N TYR A 76 4.99 11.28 5.22
CA TYR A 76 5.22 11.85 3.90
C TYR A 76 4.08 12.79 3.45
N MET A 77 2.81 12.41 3.63
CA MET A 77 1.66 13.26 3.29
C MET A 77 1.63 14.59 4.05
N LYS A 78 2.18 14.63 5.27
CA LYS A 78 2.29 15.89 6.04
C LYS A 78 3.41 16.78 5.51
N GLU A 79 4.49 16.18 5.03
CA GLU A 79 5.68 16.88 4.53
C GLU A 79 5.51 17.35 3.08
N VAL A 80 4.83 16.55 2.26
CA VAL A 80 4.63 16.79 0.83
C VAL A 80 3.13 16.70 0.50
N PRO A 81 2.36 17.77 0.76
CA PRO A 81 0.97 17.85 0.31
C PRO A 81 0.88 17.66 -1.21
N ASN A 82 -0.09 16.85 -1.68
CA ASN A 82 -0.27 16.49 -3.09
C ASN A 82 0.90 15.71 -3.73
N GLY A 83 1.75 15.06 -2.94
CA GLY A 83 2.87 14.22 -3.42
C GLY A 83 2.46 12.88 -4.04
N GLY A 84 1.24 12.74 -4.54
CA GLY A 84 0.71 11.50 -5.10
C GLY A 84 0.28 10.46 -4.06
N ALA A 85 0.20 10.80 -2.77
CA ALA A 85 -0.38 9.96 -1.72
C ALA A 85 -1.60 10.63 -1.07
N GLN A 86 -2.68 9.89 -0.85
CA GLN A 86 -3.87 10.41 -0.15
C GLN A 86 -4.59 9.34 0.68
N GLU A 87 -5.22 9.74 1.77
CA GLU A 87 -6.15 8.87 2.51
C GLU A 87 -7.50 8.77 1.79
N MET A 88 -8.05 7.57 1.64
CA MET A 88 -9.39 7.34 1.10
C MET A 88 -10.25 6.54 2.08
N SER A 89 -11.53 6.37 1.73
CA SER A 89 -12.42 5.41 2.39
C SER A 89 -13.01 4.49 1.32
N GLY A 90 -13.31 3.24 1.67
CA GLY A 90 -13.85 2.30 0.70
C GLY A 90 -14.68 1.19 1.34
N TYR A 91 -14.92 0.14 0.57
CA TYR A 91 -15.64 -1.05 0.99
C TYR A 91 -14.93 -2.28 0.45
N ARG A 92 -14.84 -3.34 1.25
CA ARG A 92 -14.33 -4.64 0.81
C ARG A 92 -15.44 -5.68 0.91
N PHE A 93 -15.97 -6.05 -0.24
CA PHE A 93 -16.94 -7.13 -0.33
C PHE A 93 -16.22 -8.44 -0.60
N SER A 94 -16.51 -9.47 0.21
CA SER A 94 -15.89 -10.80 0.11
C SER A 94 -16.96 -11.89 0.15
N GLN A 95 -16.68 -13.02 -0.50
CA GLN A 95 -17.42 -14.27 -0.29
C GLN A 95 -16.82 -15.10 0.84
N ASP A 96 -15.56 -14.84 1.21
CA ASP A 96 -14.91 -15.49 2.34
C ASP A 96 -15.47 -14.92 3.65
N PRO A 97 -16.07 -15.76 4.52
CA PRO A 97 -16.60 -15.32 5.80
C PRO A 97 -15.52 -14.96 6.83
N ASN A 98 -14.26 -15.33 6.57
CA ASN A 98 -13.18 -15.02 7.49
C ASN A 98 -12.77 -13.56 7.37
N ILE A 99 -12.79 -12.86 8.51
CA ILE A 99 -12.26 -11.52 8.62
C ILE A 99 -10.72 -11.60 8.56
N PRO A 100 -10.06 -10.96 7.58
CA PRO A 100 -8.61 -11.01 7.49
C PRO A 100 -7.95 -10.36 8.71
N PRO A 101 -6.97 -11.00 9.37
CA PRO A 101 -6.33 -10.46 10.58
C PRO A 101 -5.68 -9.08 10.39
N TRP A 102 -5.20 -8.80 9.17
CA TRP A 102 -4.58 -7.52 8.82
C TRP A 102 -5.56 -6.34 8.84
N ILE A 103 -6.88 -6.58 8.94
CA ILE A 103 -7.86 -5.51 9.16
C ILE A 103 -7.51 -4.70 10.42
N SER A 104 -6.91 -5.32 11.44
CA SER A 104 -6.45 -4.65 12.65
C SER A 104 -5.35 -3.59 12.44
N LEU A 105 -4.76 -3.52 11.24
CA LEU A 105 -3.80 -2.49 10.85
C LEU A 105 -4.47 -1.22 10.35
N LEU A 106 -5.74 -1.32 9.93
CA LEU A 106 -6.50 -0.21 9.37
C LEU A 106 -7.21 0.59 10.46
N ASP A 107 -7.38 1.89 10.21
CA ASP A 107 -8.10 2.77 11.12
C ASP A 107 -9.59 2.85 10.74
N ASN A 108 -10.46 2.99 11.75
CA ASN A 108 -11.91 3.19 11.57
C ASN A 108 -12.59 2.10 10.73
N VAL A 109 -12.25 0.83 11.00
CA VAL A 109 -12.90 -0.32 10.36
C VAL A 109 -14.30 -0.52 10.91
N HIS A 110 -15.26 -0.80 10.02
CA HIS A 110 -16.63 -1.17 10.40
C HIS A 110 -17.06 -2.44 9.65
N ILE A 111 -17.45 -3.49 10.39
CA ILE A 111 -18.01 -4.70 9.77
C ILE A 111 -19.48 -4.44 9.46
N LEU A 112 -19.86 -4.56 8.18
CA LEU A 112 -21.20 -4.20 7.72
C LEU A 112 -22.24 -5.23 8.18
N SER A 113 -23.40 -4.73 8.61
CA SER A 113 -24.59 -5.57 8.77
C SER A 113 -25.14 -6.01 7.41
N PRO A 114 -25.90 -7.13 7.33
CA PRO A 114 -26.60 -7.59 6.12
C PRO A 114 -27.39 -6.47 5.38
N GLU A 115 -28.06 -5.60 6.13
CA GLU A 115 -28.81 -4.45 5.61
C GLU A 115 -27.89 -3.40 4.99
N GLU A 116 -26.75 -3.13 5.62
CA GLU A 116 -25.74 -2.22 5.10
C GLU A 116 -25.11 -2.77 3.82
N ILE A 117 -24.87 -4.08 3.73
CA ILE A 117 -24.40 -4.75 2.50
C ILE A 117 -25.39 -4.49 1.38
N LYS A 118 -26.67 -4.78 1.60
CA LYS A 118 -27.73 -4.63 0.58
C LYS A 118 -27.84 -3.19 0.08
N ARG A 119 -27.61 -2.21 0.94
CA ARG A 119 -27.66 -0.78 0.60
C ARG A 119 -26.40 -0.28 -0.13
N LYS A 120 -25.22 -0.79 0.24
CA LYS A 120 -23.92 -0.27 -0.22
C LYS A 120 -23.31 -1.08 -1.35
N HIS A 121 -23.72 -2.33 -1.54
CA HIS A 121 -23.20 -3.18 -2.59
C HIS A 121 -23.69 -2.68 -3.97
N PRO A 122 -22.80 -2.54 -4.97
CA PRO A 122 -23.16 -2.03 -6.28
C PRO A 122 -24.12 -2.93 -7.09
N TYR A 123 -24.32 -4.17 -6.64
CA TYR A 123 -25.18 -5.17 -7.29
C TYR A 123 -26.14 -5.84 -6.27
N PRO A 124 -27.34 -6.27 -6.68
CA PRO A 124 -28.24 -7.06 -5.84
C PRO A 124 -27.55 -8.35 -5.39
N GLN A 125 -27.63 -8.67 -4.09
CA GLN A 125 -26.96 -9.83 -3.51
C GLN A 125 -27.93 -10.96 -3.18
N ASN A 126 -27.54 -12.20 -3.52
CA ASN A 126 -28.17 -13.42 -3.02
C ASN A 126 -27.47 -13.82 -1.70
N SER A 127 -28.02 -13.34 -0.60
CA SER A 127 -27.89 -13.65 0.84
C SER A 127 -26.62 -14.22 1.52
N ASP A 128 -25.53 -14.66 0.87
CA ASP A 128 -24.45 -15.38 1.59
C ASP A 128 -23.07 -14.68 1.55
N LEU A 129 -23.03 -13.36 1.32
CA LEU A 129 -21.78 -12.59 1.35
C LEU A 129 -21.45 -12.07 2.75
N VAL A 130 -20.24 -12.34 3.22
CA VAL A 130 -19.65 -11.61 4.35
C VAL A 130 -19.01 -10.35 3.83
N SER A 131 -19.64 -9.21 4.08
CA SER A 131 -19.08 -7.92 3.69
C SER A 131 -18.53 -7.14 4.86
N SER A 132 -17.39 -6.50 4.63
CA SER A 132 -16.77 -5.57 5.57
C SER A 132 -16.63 -4.21 4.89
N ALA A 133 -16.98 -3.12 5.58
CA ALA A 133 -16.68 -1.78 5.10
C ALA A 133 -15.32 -1.41 5.64
N GLN A 134 -14.35 -1.32 4.74
CA GLN A 134 -12.98 -1.01 5.10
C GLN A 134 -12.68 0.41 4.67
N ARG A 135 -12.37 1.28 5.62
CA ARG A 135 -11.73 2.56 5.29
C ARG A 135 -10.32 2.26 4.77
N PHE A 136 -10.20 2.12 3.45
CA PHE A 136 -8.90 1.98 2.78
C PHE A 136 -8.22 3.33 2.69
N ILE A 137 -7.26 3.53 3.57
CA ILE A 137 -6.36 4.66 3.48
C ILE A 137 -5.32 4.34 2.39
N TYR A 138 -4.88 5.32 1.59
CA TYR A 138 -3.90 5.27 0.48
C TYR A 138 -4.46 5.04 -0.93
N ASN A 139 -4.44 6.11 -1.74
CA ASN A 139 -4.22 6.04 -3.18
C ASN A 139 -2.81 6.57 -3.45
N LEU A 140 -1.95 5.78 -4.08
CA LEU A 140 -0.71 6.26 -4.67
C LEU A 140 -0.98 6.58 -6.14
N GLN A 141 -1.37 7.83 -6.44
CA GLN A 141 -1.53 8.26 -7.82
C GLN A 141 -0.17 8.60 -8.41
N SER A 142 0.08 8.06 -9.61
CA SER A 142 1.15 8.52 -10.49
C SER A 142 0.99 10.02 -10.75
N ILE A 143 2.01 10.80 -10.40
CA ILE A 143 2.09 12.27 -10.63
C ILE A 143 2.09 12.65 -12.13
N TYR A 144 1.99 11.67 -13.03
CA TYR A 144 1.98 11.88 -14.48
C TYR A 144 0.58 12.05 -15.09
N SER A 145 -0.45 12.26 -14.26
CA SER A 145 -1.80 12.57 -14.73
C SER A 145 -2.01 14.08 -14.81
N THR A 146 -1.51 14.70 -15.89
CA THR A 146 -1.92 16.04 -16.35
C THR A 146 -2.51 15.94 -17.74
#